data_AF-A0A933C2Q9-F1
#
_entry.id   AF-A0A933C2Q9-F1
#
_cell.length_a   1.000
_cell.length_b   1.000
_cell.length_c   1.000
_cell.angle_alpha   90.00
_cell.angle_beta   90.00
_cell.angle_gamma   90.00
#
_symmetry.space_group_name_H-M   'P 1'
#
loop_
_entity.id
_entity.type
_entity.pdbx_description
1 polymer ?
#
loop_
_entity_poly.entity_id
_entity_poly.type
_entity_poly.pdbx_seq_one_letter_code
_entity_poly.pdbx_strand_id
1 'polypeptide(L)'
;AVGALLYSWETHSPLRGLRLSRIFGTRGNVTFESNGVFVAVSGPGRRLVFPGLRDLAGRRAMFRDFLEALRTGRPPRLTLERARRDVELVESLARLPD
;
A
#
# COMPACT_ATOMS: atom_id res chain seq x y z
N ALA A 1 1.15 -6.60 16.58
CA ALA A 1 0.11 -5.85 15.83
C ALA A 1 -0.72 -6.86 15.06
N VAL A 2 -2.03 -6.70 15.01
CA VAL A 2 -2.93 -7.59 14.24
C VAL A 2 -3.39 -6.83 13.00
N GLY A 3 -3.31 -7.44 11.82
CA GLY A 3 -3.78 -6.88 10.56
C GLY A 3 -4.76 -7.85 9.91
N ALA A 4 -5.86 -7.34 9.37
CA ALA A 4 -6.81 -8.11 8.59
C ALA A 4 -6.70 -7.69 7.12
N LEU A 5 -6.56 -8.67 6.22
CA LEU A 5 -6.60 -8.45 4.77
C LEU A 5 -7.95 -8.95 4.25
N LEU A 6 -8.80 -8.02 3.82
CA LEU A 6 -10.10 -8.33 3.20
C LEU A 6 -9.98 -8.06 1.70
N TYR A 7 -10.15 -9.09 0.87
CA TYR A 7 -10.06 -9.00 -0.58
C TYR A 7 -11.23 -9.76 -1.23
N SER A 8 -11.89 -9.12 -2.19
CA SER A 8 -13.00 -9.72 -2.96
C SER A 8 -12.77 -9.48 -4.46
N TRP A 9 -12.99 -10.51 -5.28
CA TRP A 9 -12.83 -10.50 -6.74
C TRP A 9 -14.05 -9.94 -7.48
N GLU A 10 -15.25 -10.15 -6.94
CA GLU A 10 -16.51 -9.66 -7.52
C GLU A 10 -17.17 -8.67 -6.57
N THR A 11 -16.96 -7.39 -6.82
CA THR A 11 -17.85 -6.35 -6.32
C THR A 11 -18.18 -5.43 -7.48
N HIS A 12 -19.48 -5.28 -7.76
CA HIS A 12 -19.98 -4.22 -8.61
C HIS A 12 -19.35 -2.91 -8.08
N SER A 13 -18.41 -2.33 -8.82
CA SER A 13 -17.73 -1.11 -8.40
C SER A 13 -18.43 0.06 -9.09
N PRO A 14 -19.45 0.68 -8.48
CA PRO A 14 -20.15 1.82 -9.09
C PRO A 14 -19.19 2.98 -9.40
N LEU A 15 -18.01 2.99 -8.76
CA LEU A 15 -16.94 3.96 -8.94
C LEU A 15 -15.79 3.47 -9.83
N ARG A 16 -16.01 2.43 -10.66
CA ARG A 16 -15.09 1.93 -11.70
C ARG A 16 -13.63 1.71 -11.21
N GLY A 17 -13.44 1.20 -9.99
CA GLY A 17 -12.12 0.82 -9.49
C GLY A 17 -11.55 1.67 -8.35
N LEU A 18 -12.30 2.64 -7.80
CA LEU A 18 -11.94 3.23 -6.51
C LEU A 18 -12.01 2.15 -5.42
N ARG A 19 -10.91 1.97 -4.69
CA ARG A 19 -10.82 1.02 -3.57
C ARG A 19 -10.38 1.77 -2.33
N LEU A 20 -11.01 1.48 -1.20
CA LEU A 20 -10.62 2.07 0.08
C LEU A 20 -9.91 1.02 0.92
N SER A 21 -8.80 1.43 1.51
CA SER A 21 -8.02 0.63 2.45
C SER A 21 -7.88 1.38 3.76
N ARG A 22 -7.78 0.63 4.86
CA ARG A 22 -7.70 1.21 6.20
C ARG A 22 -6.70 0.46 7.07
N ILE A 23 -5.87 1.22 7.77
CA ILE A 23 -4.98 0.75 8.83
C ILE A 23 -5.55 1.24 10.15
N PHE A 24 -5.86 0.31 11.05
CA PHE A 24 -6.37 0.60 12.38
C PHE A 24 -5.23 0.66 13.39
N GLY A 25 -5.24 1.68 14.23
CA GLY A 25 -4.27 1.85 15.31
C GLY A 25 -4.96 2.24 16.61
N THR A 26 -4.28 2.04 17.73
CA THR A 26 -4.83 2.32 19.08
C THR A 26 -5.00 3.81 19.37
N ARG A 27 -4.26 4.68 18.66
CA ARG A 27 -4.29 6.14 18.82
C ARG A 27 -4.84 6.86 17.59
N GLY A 28 -5.38 6.14 16.62
CA GLY A 28 -5.79 6.72 15.36
C GLY A 28 -5.74 5.75 14.20
N ASN A 29 -6.40 6.13 13.11
CA ASN A 29 -6.60 5.29 11.94
C ASN A 29 -6.10 6.03 10.69
N VAL A 30 -5.65 5.27 9.70
CA VAL A 30 -5.32 5.79 8.37
C VAL A 30 -6.27 5.17 7.37
N THR A 31 -7.05 5.98 6.67
CA THR A 31 -7.90 5.56 5.55
C THR A 31 -7.32 6.14 4.27
N PHE A 32 -7.21 5.35 3.21
CA PHE A 32 -6.68 5.84 1.95
C PHE A 32 -7.39 5.18 0.78
N GLU A 33 -7.43 5.91 -0.32
CA GLU A 33 -7.83 5.36 -1.60
C GLU A 33 -6.64 4.60 -2.20
N SER A 34 -6.85 3.34 -2.59
CA SER A 34 -5.78 2.39 -2.95
C SER A 34 -5.03 2.76 -4.22
N ASN A 35 -5.61 3.60 -5.09
CA ASN A 35 -4.92 4.18 -6.23
C ASN A 35 -4.19 5.49 -5.88
N GLY A 36 -4.12 5.88 -4.61
CA GLY A 36 -3.32 7.01 -4.14
C GLY A 36 -3.99 8.37 -4.28
N VAL A 37 -5.31 8.44 -4.48
CA VAL A 37 -6.02 9.73 -4.63
C VAL A 37 -5.97 10.56 -3.34
N PHE A 38 -6.18 9.95 -2.18
CA PHE A 38 -6.12 10.64 -0.89
C PHE A 38 -5.69 9.71 0.25
N VAL A 39 -5.21 10.33 1.33
CA VAL A 39 -4.95 9.70 2.63
C VAL A 39 -5.56 10.55 3.73
N ALA A 40 -6.48 9.97 4.49
CA ALA A 40 -7.11 10.58 5.66
C ALA A 40 -6.59 9.92 6.94
N VAL A 41 -6.03 10.73 7.83
CA VAL A 41 -5.57 10.30 9.16
C VAL A 41 -6.50 10.87 10.22
N SER A 42 -6.96 10.01 11.12
CA SER A 42 -7.77 10.37 12.29
C SER A 42 -7.08 9.93 13.59
N GLY A 43 -7.38 10.59 14.71
CA GLY A 43 -6.75 10.39 16.02
C GLY A 43 -6.80 11.69 16.83
N PRO A 44 -5.80 11.98 17.70
CA PRO A 44 -5.63 13.27 18.38
C PRO A 44 -5.59 14.48 17.44
N GLY A 45 -5.32 14.25 16.14
CA GLY A 45 -5.48 15.23 15.08
C GLY A 45 -6.15 14.61 13.86
N ARG A 46 -6.75 15.47 13.02
CA ARG A 46 -7.31 15.09 11.70
C ARG A 46 -6.45 15.68 10.61
N ARG A 47 -6.07 14.88 9.62
CA ARG A 47 -5.30 15.34 8.46
C ARG A 47 -5.80 14.67 7.20
N LEU A 48 -5.99 15.44 6.14
CA LEU A 48 -6.25 14.95 4.80
C LEU A 48 -5.07 15.33 3.90
N VAL A 49 -4.51 14.35 3.20
CA VAL A 49 -3.36 14.50 2.31
C VAL A 49 -3.75 14.03 0.91
N PHE A 50 -3.42 14.83 -0.08
CA PHE A 50 -3.53 14.47 -1.49
C PHE A 50 -2.10 14.29 -2.05
N PRO A 51 -1.62 13.05 -2.25
CA PRO A 51 -0.25 12.76 -2.70
C PRO A 51 0.10 13.35 -4.09
N GLY A 52 -0.92 13.81 -4.82
CA GLY A 52 -0.82 14.37 -6.16
C GLY A 52 -1.21 13.36 -7.23
N LEU A 53 -1.77 13.85 -8.33
CA LEU A 53 -2.31 13.00 -9.40
C LEU A 53 -1.24 12.49 -10.39
N ARG A 54 0.00 12.98 -10.26
CA ARG A 54 1.08 12.74 -11.23
C ARG A 54 1.81 11.41 -11.03
N ASP A 55 1.71 10.80 -9.86
CA ASP A 55 2.33 9.51 -9.53
C ASP A 55 1.47 8.71 -8.54
N LEU A 56 0.19 8.60 -8.88
CA LEU A 56 -0.85 7.95 -8.06
C LEU A 56 -0.45 6.55 -7.57
N ALA A 57 0.12 5.72 -8.45
CA ALA A 57 0.57 4.38 -8.13
C ALA A 57 2.03 4.31 -7.61
N GLY A 58 2.70 5.45 -7.39
CA GLY A 58 4.08 5.52 -6.91
C GLY A 58 5.15 4.98 -7.88
N ARG A 59 4.78 4.68 -9.14
CA ARG A 59 5.68 4.07 -10.13
C ARG A 59 6.86 4.96 -10.47
N ARG A 60 6.68 6.28 -10.58
CA ARG A 60 7.77 7.21 -10.87
C ARG A 60 8.75 7.28 -9.71
N ALA A 61 8.26 7.31 -8.48
CA ALA A 61 9.10 7.26 -7.29
C ALA A 61 9.89 5.94 -7.20
N MET A 62 9.25 4.79 -7.47
CA MET A 62 9.92 3.49 -7.53
C MET A 62 11.03 3.46 -8.59
N PHE A 63 10.74 3.93 -9.80
CA PHE A 63 11.72 3.92 -10.89
C PHE A 63 12.91 4.86 -10.61
N ARG A 64 12.65 6.00 -9.96
CA ARG A 64 13.70 6.92 -9.51
C ARG A 64 14.62 6.24 -8.49
N ASP A 65 14.06 5.57 -7.49
CA ASP A 65 14.83 4.84 -6.48
C ASP A 65 15.69 3.75 -7.11
N PHE A 66 15.12 3.00 -8.06
CA PHE A 66 15.83 1.96 -8.79
C PHE A 66 17.03 2.51 -9.58
N LEU A 67 16.83 3.56 -10.38
CA LEU A 67 17.91 4.18 -11.16
C LEU A 67 18.99 4.79 -10.26
N GLU A 68 18.62 5.37 -9.13
CA GLU A 68 19.57 5.92 -8.17
C GLU A 68 20.38 4.81 -7.49
N ALA A 69 19.74 3.71 -7.09
CA ALA A 69 20.41 2.53 -6.55
C ALA A 69 21.44 1.95 -7.54
N LEU A 70 21.06 1.84 -8.82
CA LEU A 70 21.98 1.40 -9.88
C LEU A 70 23.20 2.33 -10.04
N ARG A 71 22.99 3.65 -9.96
CA ARG A 71 24.08 4.62 -10.16
C ARG A 71 25.03 4.73 -8.98
N THR A 72 24.50 4.57 -7.76
CA THR A 72 25.25 4.85 -6.52
C THR A 72 25.73 3.59 -5.81
N GLY A 73 25.24 2.42 -6.22
CA GLY A 73 25.52 1.15 -5.53
C GLY A 73 24.81 1.01 -4.18
N ARG A 74 23.99 1.99 -3.77
CA ARG A 74 23.19 1.87 -2.53
C ARG A 74 22.11 0.80 -2.70
N PRO A 75 21.73 0.08 -1.65
CA PRO A 75 20.58 -0.82 -1.71
C PRO A 75 19.29 -0.08 -2.14
N PRO A 76 18.46 -0.66 -3.02
CA PRO A 76 17.14 -0.12 -3.33
C PRO A 76 16.21 -0.25 -2.11
N ARG A 77 15.18 0.58 -2.03
CA ARG A 77 14.18 0.51 -0.94
C ARG A 77 13.32 -0.75 -1.06
N LEU A 78 13.06 -1.19 -2.29
CA LEU A 78 12.40 -2.46 -2.60
C LEU A 78 13.47 -3.50 -2.92
N THR A 79 13.90 -4.24 -1.90
CA THR A 79 14.90 -5.30 -2.04
C THR A 79 14.26 -6.61 -2.48
N LEU A 80 15.07 -7.50 -3.07
CA LEU A 80 14.64 -8.87 -3.41
C LEU A 80 14.19 -9.66 -2.18
N GLU A 81 14.90 -9.51 -1.06
CA GLU A 81 14.55 -10.16 0.22
C GLU A 81 13.16 -9.75 0.69
N ARG A 82 12.82 -8.46 0.56
CA ARG A 82 11.49 -7.96 0.92
C ARG A 82 10.42 -8.50 -0.02
N ALA A 83 10.68 -8.52 -1.33
CA ALA A 83 9.77 -9.10 -2.31
C ALA A 83 9.53 -10.59 -2.06
N ARG A 84 10.57 -11.37 -1.74
CA ARG A 84 10.44 -12.79 -1.38
C ARG A 84 9.58 -12.98 -0.14
N ARG A 85 9.88 -12.24 0.92
CA ARG A 85 9.09 -12.27 2.17
C ARG A 85 7.60 -11.98 1.90
N ASP A 86 7.31 -11.00 1.07
CA ASP A 86 5.93 -10.61 0.76
C ASP A 86 5.20 -11.72 -0.01
N VAL A 87 5.86 -12.39 -0.95
CA VAL A 87 5.31 -13.55 -1.67
C VAL A 87 5.08 -14.73 -0.73
N GLU A 88 6.08 -15.09 0.08
CA GLU A 88 5.98 -16.17 1.06
C GLU A 88 4.81 -15.95 2.03
N LEU A 89 4.60 -14.70 2.46
CA LEU A 89 3.45 -14.34 3.30
C LEU A 89 2.13 -14.60 2.58
N VAL A 90 1.97 -14.12 1.33
CA VAL A 90 0.74 -14.34 0.55
C VAL A 90 0.47 -15.82 0.35
N GLU A 91 1.50 -16.59 0.00
CA GLU A 91 1.34 -18.03 -0.16
C GLU A 91 1.00 -18.74 1.15
N SER A 92 1.56 -18.30 2.28
CA SER A 92 1.24 -18.88 3.58
C SER A 92 -0.23 -18.69 3.95
N LEU A 93 -0.81 -17.53 3.61
CA LEU A 93 -2.23 -17.25 3.81
C LEU A 93 -3.11 -18.09 2.89
N ALA A 94 -2.70 -18.27 1.62
CA ALA A 94 -3.43 -19.09 0.66
C ALA A 94 -3.47 -20.59 1.02
N ARG A 95 -2.58 -21.05 1.90
CA ARG A 95 -2.51 -22.44 2.39
C ARG A 95 -3.30 -22.68 3.68
N LEU A 96 -3.87 -21.65 4.30
CA LEU A 96 -4.72 -21.82 5.48
C LEU A 96 -6.08 -22.41 5.07
N PRO A 97 -6.56 -23.46 5.76
CA PRO A 97 -7.93 -23.94 5.56
C PRO A 97 -8.92 -22.86 6.01
N ASP A 98 -10.08 -22.80 5.32
CA ASP A 98 -11.18 -21.87 5.60
C ASP A 98 -11.73 -22.02 7.03
#